data_AF-A0A6N1YA27-F1
#
_entry.id   AF-A0A6N1YA27-F1
#
_cell.length_a   1.000
_cell.length_b   1.000
_cell.length_c   1.000
_cell.angle_alpha   90.00
_cell.angle_beta   90.00
_cell.angle_gamma   90.00
#
_symmetry.space_group_name_H-M   'P 1'
#
loop_
_entity.id
_entity.type
_entity.pdbx_description
1 polymer ?
#
loop_
_entity_poly.entity_id
_entity_poly.type
_entity_poly.pdbx_seq_one_letter_code
_entity_poly.pdbx_strand_id
1 'polypeptide(L)'
;MLLAWAGMPKTSFRKNSDSPPLQVSGKQREIKLPYALLPGFIPINLNSRLPAKLEKDGSILVQVRPGRWQIELTARHPEQLSDISLNINNPDWPASEIWSFDAQTYQRLVEISQVIPIDPSQSNVPGQWQQLPAFLVKQGDNMHFSVIRRGDPEPEPNNLSITRHLWLDFAGTGYTIKDIINGKITHGWRLDSLPETQLGHVDLNGQTQLITRLPNSETEGVELRKGRLQLTADSRLTHSISEFSAVGWQEKFNHVKAFVHLPPGWHLLAVSGVDNVPNSWISR
;
A
#
# COMPACT_ATOMS: atom_id res chain seq x y z
N MET A 1 -25.50 11.96 0.99
CA MET A 1 -25.04 12.23 -0.39
C MET A 1 -23.58 11.81 -0.55
N LEU A 2 -23.29 10.51 -0.33
CA LEU A 2 -21.99 9.87 -0.64
C LEU A 2 -21.75 9.94 -2.15
N LEU A 3 -20.58 10.22 -2.72
CA LEU A 3 -19.14 10.02 -2.42
C LEU A 3 -18.52 8.64 -2.79
N ALA A 4 -18.42 8.32 -4.09
CA ALA A 4 -17.78 7.09 -4.66
C ALA A 4 -16.32 6.84 -4.19
N TRP A 5 -15.71 5.68 -4.49
CA TRP A 5 -14.28 5.45 -4.25
C TRP A 5 -13.66 4.33 -5.13
N ALA A 6 -12.49 4.60 -5.74
CA ALA A 6 -11.45 3.64 -6.11
C ALA A 6 -10.07 4.33 -6.20
N GLY A 7 -9.03 3.77 -5.53
CA GLY A 7 -7.60 3.96 -5.85
C GLY A 7 -6.72 4.83 -4.91
N MET A 8 -5.91 4.15 -4.07
CA MET A 8 -4.78 4.51 -3.15
C MET A 8 -3.94 5.81 -3.34
N PRO A 9 -3.09 6.23 -2.36
CA PRO A 9 -3.09 6.02 -0.90
C PRO A 9 -3.21 7.35 -0.11
N LYS A 10 -3.36 7.22 1.22
CA LYS A 10 -3.70 8.23 2.25
C LYS A 10 -5.20 8.37 2.50
N THR A 11 -5.67 7.53 3.42
CA THR A 11 -6.84 7.79 4.26
C THR A 11 -8.16 7.98 3.52
N SER A 12 -8.80 6.87 3.14
CA SER A 12 -10.19 6.92 2.70
C SER A 12 -11.13 6.97 3.90
N PHE A 13 -11.56 8.17 4.25
CA PHE A 13 -12.79 8.36 4.98
C PHE A 13 -13.93 8.38 3.96
N ARG A 14 -14.92 7.50 4.10
CA ARG A 14 -16.18 7.61 3.37
C ARG A 14 -17.16 8.30 4.31
N LYS A 15 -17.63 9.50 3.96
CA LYS A 15 -18.77 10.12 4.64
C LYS A 15 -20.00 9.81 3.83
N ASN A 16 -20.99 9.19 4.44
CA ASN A 16 -22.33 9.35 3.93
C ASN A 16 -22.94 10.54 4.64
N SER A 17 -23.42 11.54 3.94
CA SER A 17 -24.33 12.52 4.52
C SER A 17 -25.75 12.13 4.14
N ASP A 18 -26.26 10.95 4.53
CA ASP A 18 -27.63 10.61 4.14
C ASP A 18 -28.63 11.38 4.98
N SER A 19 -28.92 12.58 4.48
CA SER A 19 -30.29 12.97 4.23
C SER A 19 -30.95 11.88 3.37
N PRO A 20 -32.22 11.52 3.62
CA PRO A 20 -32.98 10.57 2.79
C PRO A 20 -32.86 10.90 1.28
N PRO A 21 -33.05 9.91 0.37
CA PRO A 21 -32.97 10.14 -1.08
C PRO A 21 -33.73 11.41 -1.44
N LEU A 22 -33.15 12.27 -2.30
CA LEU A 22 -33.71 13.58 -2.59
C LEU A 22 -35.14 13.40 -3.09
N GLN A 23 -36.11 13.70 -2.22
CA GLN A 23 -37.53 13.58 -2.53
C GLN A 23 -38.00 14.90 -3.09
N VAL A 24 -38.31 14.89 -4.37
CA VAL A 24 -38.74 16.09 -5.08
C VAL A 24 -40.20 15.94 -5.41
N SER A 25 -40.99 16.92 -5.00
CA SER A 25 -42.39 17.09 -5.41
C SER A 25 -42.55 18.42 -6.18
N GLY A 26 -43.65 18.54 -6.91
CA GLY A 26 -44.01 19.76 -7.65
C GLY A 26 -43.42 19.83 -9.07
N LYS A 27 -43.16 21.05 -9.57
CA LYS A 27 -42.64 21.24 -10.94
C LYS A 27 -41.12 21.06 -10.99
N GLN A 28 -40.63 20.71 -12.18
CA GLN A 28 -39.20 20.72 -12.47
C GLN A 28 -38.65 22.12 -12.22
N ARG A 29 -37.51 22.18 -11.53
CA ARG A 29 -36.85 23.43 -11.15
C ARG A 29 -35.38 23.18 -10.90
N GLU A 30 -34.62 24.26 -10.86
CA GLU A 30 -33.24 24.22 -10.41
C GLU A 30 -33.18 24.42 -8.90
N ILE A 31 -32.32 23.67 -8.22
CA ILE A 31 -31.98 23.88 -6.81
C ILE A 31 -30.47 23.92 -6.65
N LYS A 32 -30.02 24.60 -5.60
CA LYS A 32 -28.61 24.64 -5.18
C LYS A 32 -28.46 23.84 -3.88
N LEU A 33 -27.45 22.97 -3.83
CA LEU A 33 -27.02 22.22 -2.65
C LEU A 33 -25.69 22.83 -2.15
N PRO A 34 -25.73 23.88 -1.32
CA PRO A 34 -24.55 24.68 -0.98
C PRO A 34 -23.49 23.94 -0.16
N TYR A 35 -23.86 22.90 0.58
CA TYR A 35 -22.96 22.20 1.51
C TYR A 35 -22.67 20.75 1.08
N ALA A 36 -22.76 20.47 -0.22
CA ALA A 36 -22.51 19.14 -0.77
C ALA A 36 -21.05 18.71 -0.60
N LEU A 37 -20.09 19.64 -0.76
CA LEU A 37 -18.68 19.40 -0.52
C LEU A 37 -18.29 19.94 0.87
N LEU A 38 -17.64 19.10 1.67
CA LEU A 38 -17.11 19.54 2.96
C LEU A 38 -15.88 20.44 2.81
N PRO A 39 -15.65 21.36 3.76
CA PRO A 39 -14.43 22.17 3.79
C PRO A 39 -13.16 21.30 3.77
N GLY A 40 -12.16 21.70 2.98
CA GLY A 40 -10.88 21.00 2.86
C GLY A 40 -10.90 19.77 1.94
N PHE A 41 -12.07 19.32 1.49
CA PHE A 41 -12.17 18.22 0.53
C PHE A 41 -12.00 18.70 -0.91
N ILE A 42 -11.36 17.86 -1.72
CA ILE A 42 -11.14 18.07 -3.15
C ILE A 42 -12.07 17.11 -3.91
N PRO A 43 -12.97 17.61 -4.78
CA PRO A 43 -13.87 16.77 -5.55
C PRO A 43 -13.11 15.96 -6.61
N ILE A 44 -13.61 14.75 -6.87
CA ILE A 44 -13.03 13.77 -7.80
C ILE A 44 -14.04 13.41 -8.90
N ASN A 45 -15.29 13.16 -8.53
CA ASN A 45 -16.31 12.69 -9.48
C ASN A 45 -17.71 13.14 -9.03
N LEU A 46 -18.61 13.45 -9.95
CA LEU A 46 -20.03 13.71 -9.65
C LEU A 46 -20.88 12.80 -10.52
N ASN A 47 -21.59 11.87 -9.89
CA ASN A 47 -22.48 10.91 -10.53
C ASN A 47 -23.93 11.23 -10.17
N SER A 48 -24.78 11.37 -11.18
CA SER A 48 -26.19 11.72 -10.99
C SER A 48 -27.01 11.31 -12.21
N ARG A 49 -28.23 10.83 -11.97
CA ARG A 49 -29.24 10.62 -13.02
C ARG A 49 -29.97 11.91 -13.40
N LEU A 50 -29.84 12.95 -12.58
CA LEU A 50 -30.29 14.30 -12.88
C LEU A 50 -29.15 15.13 -13.46
N PRO A 51 -29.42 16.09 -14.38
CA PRO A 51 -28.44 17.09 -14.74
C PRO A 51 -27.95 17.82 -13.48
N ALA A 52 -26.67 17.65 -13.18
CA ALA A 52 -26.03 18.19 -11.98
C ALA A 52 -24.65 18.73 -12.33
N LYS A 53 -24.27 19.84 -11.71
CA LYS A 53 -22.98 20.49 -11.91
C LYS A 53 -22.40 20.91 -10.56
N LEU A 54 -21.10 20.65 -10.37
CA LEU A 54 -20.35 21.17 -9.24
C LEU A 54 -19.85 22.58 -9.57
N GLU A 55 -20.12 23.53 -8.69
CA GLU A 55 -19.66 24.92 -8.80
C GLU A 55 -18.31 25.11 -8.10
N LYS A 56 -17.64 26.22 -8.41
CA LYS A 56 -16.31 26.55 -7.87
C LYS A 56 -16.31 26.71 -6.34
N ASP A 57 -17.46 27.05 -5.76
CA ASP A 57 -17.67 27.20 -4.32
C ASP A 57 -17.91 25.85 -3.60
N GLY A 58 -17.89 24.72 -4.32
CA GLY A 58 -18.17 23.38 -3.78
C GLY A 58 -19.65 23.02 -3.70
N SER A 59 -20.55 23.93 -4.08
CA SER A 59 -21.97 23.65 -4.15
C SER A 59 -22.34 22.84 -5.39
N ILE A 60 -23.46 22.12 -5.33
CA ILE A 60 -23.99 21.41 -6.50
C ILE A 60 -25.28 22.08 -6.97
N LEU A 61 -25.30 22.50 -8.23
CA LEU A 61 -26.50 22.93 -8.94
C LEU A 61 -27.17 21.71 -9.57
N VAL A 62 -28.46 21.50 -9.33
CA VAL A 62 -29.19 20.32 -9.83
C VAL A 62 -30.51 20.74 -10.44
N GLN A 63 -30.81 20.24 -11.63
CA GLN A 63 -32.14 20.32 -12.21
C GLN A 63 -32.99 19.15 -11.72
N VAL A 64 -33.84 19.43 -10.74
CA VAL A 64 -34.69 18.43 -10.09
C VAL A 64 -36.03 18.30 -10.78
N ARG A 65 -36.55 17.08 -10.81
CA ARG A 65 -37.92 16.74 -11.27
C ARG A 65 -38.57 15.80 -10.25
N PRO A 66 -39.91 15.65 -10.25
CA PRO A 66 -40.59 14.78 -9.31
C PRO A 66 -40.01 13.36 -9.25
N GLY A 67 -39.84 12.85 -8.03
CA GLY A 67 -39.32 11.50 -7.80
C GLY A 67 -38.34 11.42 -6.64
N ARG A 68 -37.74 10.24 -6.49
CA ARG A 68 -36.64 9.97 -5.55
C ARG A 68 -35.35 9.87 -6.34
N TRP A 69 -34.40 10.73 -6.01
CA TRP A 69 -33.13 10.82 -6.72
C TRP A 69 -31.96 10.62 -5.77
N GLN A 70 -30.91 9.98 -6.31
CA GLN A 70 -29.63 9.85 -5.63
C GLN A 70 -28.59 10.59 -6.45
N ILE A 71 -27.76 11.35 -5.75
CA ILE A 71 -26.65 12.11 -6.30
C ILE A 71 -25.42 11.69 -5.50
N GLU A 72 -24.33 11.44 -6.21
CA GLU A 72 -23.07 10.96 -5.64
C GLU A 72 -21.93 11.86 -6.06
N LEU A 73 -21.54 12.79 -5.18
CA LEU A 73 -20.31 13.57 -5.33
C LEU A 73 -19.20 12.82 -4.65
N THR A 74 -18.04 12.54 -5.24
CA THR A 74 -16.84 11.89 -4.68
C THR A 74 -15.76 12.91 -4.38
N ALA A 75 -15.06 12.77 -3.25
CA ALA A 75 -14.04 13.72 -2.84
C ALA A 75 -12.99 13.06 -1.94
N ARG A 76 -11.81 13.69 -1.87
CA ARG A 76 -10.70 13.29 -0.98
C ARG A 76 -10.24 14.47 -0.14
N HIS A 77 -9.78 14.18 1.06
CA HIS A 77 -9.03 15.16 1.85
C HIS A 77 -7.51 14.97 1.59
N PRO A 78 -6.75 16.05 1.36
CA PRO A 78 -5.33 15.93 1.02
C PRO A 78 -4.46 15.50 2.23
N GLU A 79 -4.93 15.76 3.44
CA GLU A 79 -4.22 15.52 4.69
C GLU A 79 -4.92 14.48 5.58
N GLN A 80 -4.24 14.04 6.63
CA GLN A 80 -4.81 13.13 7.62
C GLN A 80 -5.92 13.85 8.41
N LEU A 81 -7.15 13.34 8.30
CA LEU A 81 -8.27 13.79 9.11
C LEU A 81 -8.29 13.11 10.48
N SER A 82 -8.39 13.93 11.51
CA SER A 82 -8.66 13.54 12.90
C SER A 82 -10.12 13.80 13.29
N ASP A 83 -10.78 14.75 12.63
CA ASP A 83 -12.11 15.23 13.04
C ASP A 83 -12.91 15.65 11.81
N ILE A 84 -14.20 15.32 11.79
CA ILE A 84 -15.15 15.77 10.77
C ILE A 84 -16.46 16.11 11.47
N SER A 85 -16.89 17.36 11.34
CA SER A 85 -18.11 17.85 11.99
C SER A 85 -19.27 18.03 11.02
N LEU A 86 -20.48 17.97 11.55
CA LEU A 86 -21.69 18.42 10.88
C LEU A 86 -22.11 19.77 11.45
N ASN A 87 -21.62 20.86 10.85
CA ASN A 87 -21.90 22.23 11.32
C ASN A 87 -22.47 23.09 10.18
N ILE A 88 -23.63 22.67 9.67
CA ILE A 88 -24.34 23.37 8.62
C ILE A 88 -25.48 24.17 9.28
N ASN A 89 -25.19 25.44 9.57
CA ASN A 89 -26.16 26.39 10.13
C ASN A 89 -27.16 26.86 9.06
N ASN A 90 -27.90 25.92 8.46
CA ASN A 90 -28.92 26.22 7.45
C ASN A 90 -30.20 25.39 7.73
N PRO A 91 -31.36 26.03 7.93
CA PRO A 91 -32.63 25.35 8.18
C PRO A 91 -33.09 24.41 7.06
N ASP A 92 -32.65 24.65 5.81
CA ASP A 92 -32.97 23.82 4.66
C ASP A 92 -32.11 22.55 4.59
N TRP A 93 -31.06 22.46 5.41
CA TRP A 93 -30.25 21.26 5.57
C TRP A 93 -30.83 20.36 6.67
N PRO A 94 -30.77 19.03 6.54
CA PRO A 94 -31.25 18.15 7.59
C PRO A 94 -30.56 18.38 8.93
N ALA A 95 -31.34 18.21 10.00
CA ALA A 95 -30.85 18.27 11.38
C ALA A 95 -29.89 17.11 11.73
N SER A 96 -29.89 16.03 10.93
CA SER A 96 -29.01 14.88 11.11
C SER A 96 -28.72 14.15 9.80
N GLU A 97 -27.59 13.47 9.77
CA GLU A 97 -27.12 12.62 8.69
C GLU A 97 -26.73 11.24 9.23
N ILE A 98 -26.79 10.21 8.39
CA ILE A 98 -26.20 8.90 8.69
C ILE A 98 -24.87 8.78 7.97
N TRP A 99 -23.78 8.52 8.68
CA TRP A 99 -22.42 8.39 8.16
C TRP A 99 -21.95 6.94 8.27
N SER A 100 -21.50 6.34 7.16
CA SER A 100 -20.97 4.96 7.15
C SER A 100 -19.45 4.97 6.98
N PHE A 101 -18.72 4.16 7.74
CA PHE A 101 -17.25 4.14 7.70
C PHE A 101 -16.71 2.83 7.12
N ASP A 102 -15.93 2.94 6.04
CA ASP A 102 -15.19 1.83 5.43
C ASP A 102 -13.71 1.87 5.84
N ALA A 103 -13.33 1.03 6.79
CA ALA A 103 -12.00 1.01 7.36
C ALA A 103 -10.97 0.36 6.42
N GLN A 104 -9.95 1.11 6.00
CA GLN A 104 -8.79 0.57 5.29
C GLN A 104 -7.68 0.21 6.30
N THR A 105 -7.87 -0.88 7.03
CA THR A 105 -7.02 -1.28 8.17
C THR A 105 -5.55 -1.51 7.80
N TYR A 106 -5.26 -1.86 6.54
CA TYR A 106 -3.89 -1.95 6.02
C TYR A 106 -3.17 -0.59 5.94
N GLN A 107 -3.90 0.53 5.94
CA GLN A 107 -3.33 1.89 5.96
C GLN A 107 -3.21 2.42 7.39
N ARG A 108 -4.26 2.21 8.20
CA ARG A 108 -4.31 2.57 9.62
C ARG A 108 -5.51 1.89 10.30
N LEU A 109 -5.33 1.50 11.55
CA LEU A 109 -6.42 1.17 12.46
C LEU A 109 -6.86 2.45 13.17
N VAL A 110 -8.16 2.72 13.08
CA VAL A 110 -8.79 3.91 13.65
C VAL A 110 -9.98 3.47 14.48
N GLU A 111 -10.12 4.08 15.65
CA GLU A 111 -11.31 4.00 16.46
C GLU A 111 -12.14 5.27 16.26
N ILE A 112 -13.45 5.11 16.09
CA ILE A 112 -14.39 6.23 15.91
C ILE A 112 -15.02 6.53 17.26
N SER A 113 -15.06 7.82 17.62
CA SER A 113 -15.72 8.29 18.83
C SER A 113 -16.48 9.61 18.58
N GLN A 114 -17.17 10.09 19.63
CA GLN A 114 -17.96 11.34 19.64
C GLN A 114 -19.23 11.36 18.76
N VAL A 115 -19.62 10.21 18.21
CA VAL A 115 -20.86 10.03 17.43
C VAL A 115 -21.63 8.78 17.88
N ILE A 116 -22.93 8.72 17.59
CA ILE A 116 -23.81 7.64 18.04
C ILE A 116 -23.83 6.51 16.99
N PRO A 117 -23.37 5.29 17.30
CA PRO A 117 -23.49 4.16 16.37
C PRO A 117 -24.96 3.73 16.21
N ILE A 118 -25.33 3.32 15.01
CA ILE A 118 -26.67 2.81 14.68
C ILE A 118 -26.58 1.52 13.87
N ASP A 119 -27.66 0.75 13.83
CA ASP A 119 -27.76 -0.44 12.97
C ASP A 119 -27.99 -0.04 11.48
N PRO A 120 -27.07 -0.36 10.56
CA PRO A 120 -27.23 -0.07 9.13
C PRO A 120 -28.44 -0.77 8.50
N SER A 121 -28.84 -1.94 9.01
CA SER A 121 -29.96 -2.73 8.48
C SER A 121 -31.33 -2.14 8.80
N GLN A 122 -31.40 -1.33 9.87
CA GLN A 122 -32.61 -0.64 10.33
C GLN A 122 -32.63 0.84 9.93
N SER A 123 -31.74 1.26 9.04
CA SER A 123 -31.60 2.63 8.59
C SER A 123 -31.59 2.73 7.07
N ASN A 124 -31.77 3.95 6.54
CA ASN A 124 -31.89 4.19 5.09
C ASN A 124 -30.54 4.17 4.36
N VAL A 125 -29.61 3.30 4.77
CA VAL A 125 -28.28 3.17 4.17
C VAL A 125 -28.38 2.33 2.89
N PRO A 126 -27.71 2.72 1.78
CA PRO A 126 -27.66 1.91 0.55
C PRO A 126 -27.17 0.49 0.79
N GLY A 127 -27.69 -0.48 0.03
CA GLY A 127 -27.43 -1.92 0.26
C GLY A 127 -25.94 -2.29 0.37
N GLN A 128 -25.10 -1.68 -0.47
CA GLN A 128 -23.64 -1.89 -0.44
C GLN A 128 -22.94 -1.43 0.85
N TRP A 129 -23.57 -0.58 1.67
CA TRP A 129 -23.01 -0.08 2.94
C TRP A 129 -23.72 -0.63 4.17
N GLN A 130 -24.74 -1.48 4.00
CA GLN A 130 -25.37 -2.16 5.15
C GLN A 130 -24.39 -3.05 5.92
N GLN A 131 -23.26 -3.41 5.29
CA GLN A 131 -22.17 -4.15 5.92
C GLN A 131 -21.14 -3.27 6.63
N LEU A 132 -21.25 -1.95 6.51
CA LEU A 132 -20.32 -0.99 7.11
C LEU A 132 -20.87 -0.46 8.44
N PRO A 133 -20.02 -0.17 9.44
CA PRO A 133 -20.41 0.61 10.60
C PRO A 133 -21.10 1.92 10.19
N ALA A 134 -22.24 2.22 10.80
CA ALA A 134 -23.00 3.44 10.55
C ALA A 134 -23.21 4.25 11.84
N PHE A 135 -23.25 5.56 11.70
CA PHE A 135 -23.33 6.50 12.81
C PHE A 135 -24.36 7.58 12.50
N LEU A 136 -25.22 7.91 13.46
CA LEU A 136 -26.08 9.08 13.40
C LEU A 136 -25.30 10.30 13.85
N VAL A 137 -25.22 11.31 12.99
CA VAL A 137 -24.49 12.56 13.24
C VAL A 137 -25.46 13.73 13.12
N LYS A 138 -25.64 14.48 14.20
CA LYS A 138 -26.53 15.64 14.28
C LYS A 138 -25.75 16.93 14.06
N GLN A 139 -26.46 18.03 13.77
CA GLN A 139 -25.84 19.36 13.75
C GLN A 139 -25.14 19.64 15.09
N GLY A 140 -23.87 20.05 15.04
CA GLY A 140 -23.02 20.23 16.22
C GLY A 140 -22.14 19.03 16.57
N ASP A 141 -22.45 17.84 16.06
CA ASP A 141 -21.66 16.63 16.34
C ASP A 141 -20.34 16.64 15.56
N ASN A 142 -19.35 15.96 16.15
CA ASN A 142 -18.04 15.75 15.56
C ASN A 142 -17.71 14.25 15.55
N MET A 143 -17.39 13.69 14.39
CA MET A 143 -16.84 12.34 14.29
C MET A 143 -15.33 12.39 14.46
N HIS A 144 -14.85 11.90 15.59
CA HIS A 144 -13.43 11.86 15.91
C HIS A 144 -12.80 10.52 15.52
N PHE A 145 -11.60 10.59 14.95
CA PHE A 145 -10.82 9.46 14.47
C PHE A 145 -9.54 9.32 15.32
N SER A 146 -9.59 8.48 16.34
CA SER A 146 -8.41 8.14 17.14
C SER A 146 -7.58 7.10 16.39
N VAL A 147 -6.40 7.49 15.92
CA VAL A 147 -5.48 6.55 15.27
C VAL A 147 -4.84 5.67 16.33
N ILE A 148 -5.33 4.44 16.46
CA ILE A 148 -4.81 3.42 17.38
C ILE A 148 -3.48 2.87 16.86
N ARG A 149 -3.40 2.64 15.54
CA ARG A 149 -2.22 2.09 14.88
C ARG A 149 -2.14 2.70 13.48
N ARG A 150 -1.04 3.33 13.10
CA ARG A 150 -0.75 3.52 11.66
C ARG A 150 -0.39 2.13 11.09
N GLY A 151 -0.79 1.81 9.86
CA GLY A 151 -0.63 0.47 9.27
C GLY A 151 0.74 -0.17 9.58
N ASP A 152 0.72 -1.49 9.75
CA ASP A 152 1.78 -2.38 10.28
C ASP A 152 3.17 -1.74 10.53
N PRO A 153 3.53 -1.34 11.78
CA PRO A 153 4.89 -0.89 12.11
C PRO A 153 5.96 -1.99 11.95
N GLU A 154 5.56 -3.26 11.99
CA GLU A 154 6.42 -4.43 11.74
C GLU A 154 5.69 -5.38 10.78
N PRO A 155 5.70 -5.08 9.46
CA PRO A 155 5.28 -6.07 8.47
C PRO A 155 6.01 -7.39 8.76
N GLU A 156 5.34 -8.54 8.59
CA GLU A 156 6.01 -9.84 8.69
C GLU A 156 7.34 -9.77 7.94
N PRO A 157 8.46 -10.25 8.49
CA PRO A 157 9.74 -10.13 7.84
C PRO A 157 9.68 -10.75 6.44
N ASN A 158 10.44 -10.18 5.50
CA ASN A 158 10.61 -10.78 4.19
C ASN A 158 10.95 -12.27 4.36
N ASN A 159 10.19 -13.15 3.69
CA ASN A 159 10.43 -14.59 3.73
C ASN A 159 11.10 -14.99 2.43
N LEU A 160 12.43 -15.01 2.44
CA LEU A 160 13.27 -15.19 1.26
C LEU A 160 14.17 -16.40 1.41
N SER A 161 14.37 -17.07 0.28
CA SER A 161 15.34 -18.15 0.11
C SER A 161 16.30 -17.79 -1.01
N ILE A 162 17.55 -18.14 -0.85
CA ILE A 162 18.59 -17.92 -1.85
C ILE A 162 19.33 -19.23 -2.16
N THR A 163 19.55 -19.50 -3.43
CA THR A 163 20.49 -20.51 -3.93
C THR A 163 21.58 -19.81 -4.73
N ARG A 164 22.82 -20.00 -4.32
CA ARG A 164 24.00 -19.37 -4.92
C ARG A 164 24.86 -20.41 -5.61
N HIS A 165 25.31 -20.11 -6.82
CA HIS A 165 26.37 -20.85 -7.48
C HIS A 165 27.58 -19.93 -7.64
N LEU A 166 28.72 -20.33 -7.08
CA LEU A 166 29.95 -19.56 -7.10
C LEU A 166 31.01 -20.35 -7.88
N TRP A 167 31.46 -19.83 -9.01
CA TRP A 167 32.55 -20.41 -9.79
C TRP A 167 33.83 -19.66 -9.50
N LEU A 168 34.82 -20.33 -8.89
CA LEU A 168 36.12 -19.75 -8.66
C LEU A 168 36.85 -19.58 -9.99
N ASP A 169 37.44 -18.41 -10.21
CA ASP A 169 38.30 -18.15 -11.35
C ASP A 169 39.48 -19.13 -11.36
N PHE A 170 39.92 -19.59 -12.54
CA PHE A 170 41.11 -20.45 -12.66
C PHE A 170 42.34 -19.87 -11.97
N ALA A 171 42.51 -18.54 -12.05
CA ALA A 171 43.61 -17.81 -11.43
C ALA A 171 43.41 -17.53 -9.93
N GLY A 172 42.27 -17.91 -9.33
CA GLY A 172 41.96 -17.63 -7.93
C GLY A 172 41.74 -16.15 -7.63
N THR A 173 41.33 -15.36 -8.62
CA THR A 173 41.19 -13.90 -8.51
C THR A 173 39.82 -13.45 -8.03
N GLY A 174 38.85 -14.36 -7.92
CA GLY A 174 37.48 -14.05 -7.55
C GLY A 174 36.49 -15.11 -7.96
N TYR A 175 35.21 -14.80 -7.78
CA TYR A 175 34.09 -15.64 -8.18
C TYR A 175 33.20 -14.97 -9.22
N THR A 176 32.75 -15.75 -10.20
CA THR A 176 31.52 -15.46 -10.93
C THR A 176 30.37 -16.11 -10.17
N ILE A 177 29.33 -15.34 -9.88
CA ILE A 177 28.23 -15.77 -9.03
C ILE A 177 26.93 -15.71 -9.81
N LYS A 178 26.12 -16.75 -9.65
CA LYS A 178 24.71 -16.75 -10.05
C LYS A 178 23.84 -16.98 -8.83
N ASP A 179 23.05 -15.99 -8.49
CA ASP A 179 22.12 -16.02 -7.37
C ASP A 179 20.69 -16.22 -7.88
N ILE A 180 19.95 -17.13 -7.24
CA ILE A 180 18.53 -17.36 -7.47
C ILE A 180 17.81 -17.10 -6.16
N ILE A 181 16.99 -16.05 -6.12
CA ILE A 181 16.24 -15.62 -4.94
C ILE A 181 14.75 -15.87 -5.18
N ASN A 182 14.10 -16.55 -4.25
CA ASN A 182 12.65 -16.80 -4.29
C ASN A 182 12.03 -16.46 -2.94
N GLY A 183 10.80 -15.95 -2.96
CA GLY A 183 10.04 -15.76 -1.73
C GLY A 183 8.99 -14.67 -1.82
N LYS A 184 8.69 -14.06 -0.68
CA LYS A 184 7.70 -12.98 -0.56
C LYS A 184 8.32 -11.76 0.10
N ILE A 185 8.23 -10.63 -0.59
CA ILE A 185 8.54 -9.30 -0.08
C ILE A 185 7.28 -8.69 0.51
N THR A 186 7.34 -8.34 1.79
CA THR A 186 6.27 -7.71 2.58
C THR A 186 6.64 -6.26 2.90
N HIS A 187 7.94 -5.96 2.99
CA HIS A 187 8.51 -4.65 3.28
C HIS A 187 9.76 -4.34 2.45
N GLY A 188 10.12 -3.06 2.39
CA GLY A 188 11.18 -2.59 1.50
C GLY A 188 10.73 -2.51 0.04
N TRP A 189 11.44 -1.70 -0.73
CA TRP A 189 11.20 -1.47 -2.16
C TRP A 189 12.45 -1.67 -3.00
N ARG A 190 13.54 -2.13 -2.40
CA ARG A 190 14.84 -2.24 -3.05
C ARG A 190 15.64 -3.37 -2.43
N LEU A 191 16.43 -4.05 -3.25
CA LEU A 191 17.39 -5.06 -2.82
C LEU A 191 18.78 -4.65 -3.33
N ASP A 192 19.66 -4.33 -2.39
CA ASP A 192 21.05 -3.93 -2.65
C ASP A 192 21.99 -5.11 -2.44
N SER A 193 23.01 -5.23 -3.30
CA SER A 193 24.13 -6.13 -3.08
C SER A 193 25.02 -5.61 -1.94
N LEU A 194 25.86 -6.49 -1.40
CA LEU A 194 26.94 -6.06 -0.51
C LEU A 194 28.05 -5.36 -1.33
N PRO A 195 28.82 -4.41 -0.74
CA PRO A 195 29.82 -3.61 -1.46
C PRO A 195 30.86 -4.42 -2.24
N GLU A 196 31.20 -5.62 -1.77
CA GLU A 196 32.15 -6.53 -2.41
C GLU A 196 31.58 -7.25 -3.65
N THR A 197 30.27 -7.16 -3.89
CA THR A 197 29.56 -7.83 -4.99
C THR A 197 29.16 -6.82 -6.07
N GLN A 198 29.78 -6.93 -7.23
CA GLN A 198 29.46 -6.12 -8.40
C GLN A 198 28.36 -6.80 -9.23
N LEU A 199 27.21 -6.13 -9.40
CA LEU A 199 26.10 -6.69 -10.17
C LEU A 199 26.36 -6.49 -11.68
N GLY A 200 26.24 -7.56 -12.46
CA GLY A 200 26.34 -7.51 -13.91
C GLY A 200 24.97 -7.51 -14.59
N HIS A 201 24.07 -8.37 -14.12
CA HIS A 201 22.73 -8.54 -14.69
C HIS A 201 21.74 -8.99 -13.62
N VAL A 202 20.50 -8.49 -13.69
CA VAL A 202 19.43 -8.90 -12.78
C VAL A 202 18.13 -9.06 -13.56
N ASP A 203 17.52 -10.24 -13.45
CA ASP A 203 16.17 -10.53 -13.92
C ASP A 203 15.23 -10.70 -12.72
N LEU A 204 14.11 -9.97 -12.74
CA LEU A 204 13.04 -10.08 -11.75
C LEU A 204 11.77 -10.55 -12.45
N ASN A 205 11.25 -11.71 -12.05
CA ASN A 205 10.05 -12.35 -12.61
C ASN A 205 10.12 -12.49 -14.15
N GLY A 206 11.30 -12.81 -14.68
CA GLY A 206 11.54 -12.96 -16.12
C GLY A 206 11.70 -11.65 -16.89
N GLN A 207 11.87 -10.52 -16.19
CA GLN A 207 12.10 -9.21 -16.78
C GLN A 207 13.40 -8.60 -16.27
N THR A 208 14.26 -8.18 -17.20
CA THR A 208 15.51 -7.50 -16.88
C THR A 208 15.24 -6.20 -16.14
N GLN A 209 15.97 -5.99 -15.05
CA GLN A 209 15.86 -4.81 -14.21
C GLN A 209 17.06 -3.88 -14.41
N LEU A 210 16.81 -2.59 -14.24
CA LEU A 210 17.88 -1.61 -14.20
C LEU A 210 18.61 -1.70 -12.87
N ILE A 211 19.92 -1.94 -12.92
CA ILE A 211 20.79 -1.84 -11.75
C ILE A 211 21.10 -0.36 -11.52
N THR A 212 20.78 0.13 -10.33
CA THR A 212 20.98 1.53 -9.96
C THR A 212 21.82 1.64 -8.69
N ARG A 213 22.38 2.82 -8.45
CA ARG A 213 23.14 3.18 -7.25
C ARG A 213 22.48 4.39 -6.59
N LEU A 214 22.30 4.33 -5.27
CA LEU A 214 21.74 5.46 -4.52
C LEU A 214 22.79 6.57 -4.34
N PRO A 215 22.37 7.84 -4.25
CA PRO A 215 23.29 8.93 -3.89
C PRO A 215 23.96 8.64 -2.55
N ASN A 216 25.29 8.78 -2.50
CA ASN A 216 26.12 8.49 -1.31
C ASN A 216 26.13 7.02 -0.86
N SER A 217 25.71 6.08 -1.71
CA SER A 217 25.92 4.65 -1.49
C SER A 217 26.94 4.10 -2.48
N GLU A 218 27.82 3.22 -2.00
CA GLU A 218 28.72 2.43 -2.86
C GLU A 218 28.06 1.15 -3.39
N THR A 219 26.82 0.86 -2.98
CA THR A 219 26.14 -0.39 -3.30
C THR A 219 25.19 -0.26 -4.48
N GLU A 220 25.18 -1.31 -5.28
CA GLU A 220 24.30 -1.46 -6.43
C GLU A 220 23.08 -2.29 -6.05
N GLY A 221 21.97 -2.07 -6.73
CA GLY A 221 20.73 -2.77 -6.39
C GLY A 221 19.63 -2.52 -7.40
N VAL A 222 18.51 -3.19 -7.16
CA VAL A 222 17.32 -3.13 -8.00
C VAL A 222 16.08 -2.79 -7.19
N GLU A 223 15.16 -2.08 -7.82
CA GLU A 223 13.86 -1.78 -7.23
C GLU A 223 12.96 -3.03 -7.26
N LEU A 224 12.23 -3.24 -6.18
CA LEU A 224 11.34 -4.36 -5.94
C LEU A 224 9.88 -3.89 -5.82
N ARG A 225 8.96 -4.82 -6.03
CA ARG A 225 7.54 -4.66 -5.71
C ARG A 225 7.14 -5.65 -4.63
N LYS A 226 6.24 -5.24 -3.74
CA LYS A 226 5.64 -6.12 -2.74
C LYS A 226 4.93 -7.30 -3.41
N GLY A 227 5.02 -8.47 -2.80
CA GLY A 227 4.43 -9.70 -3.31
C GLY A 227 5.46 -10.82 -3.46
N ARG A 228 5.11 -11.84 -4.26
CA ARG A 228 6.02 -12.94 -4.57
C ARG A 228 7.04 -12.47 -5.60
N LEU A 229 8.28 -12.93 -5.44
CA LEU A 229 9.32 -12.72 -6.45
C LEU A 229 10.10 -13.99 -6.74
N GLN A 230 10.60 -14.03 -7.96
CA GLN A 230 11.68 -14.88 -8.44
C GLN A 230 12.70 -13.97 -9.09
N LEU A 231 13.88 -13.86 -8.51
CA LEU A 231 14.98 -13.02 -9.00
C LEU A 231 16.17 -13.92 -9.35
N THR A 232 16.79 -13.65 -10.49
CA THR A 232 18.10 -14.21 -10.86
C THR A 232 19.08 -13.07 -11.05
N ALA A 233 20.28 -13.19 -10.50
CA ALA A 233 21.32 -12.19 -10.65
C ALA A 233 22.66 -12.84 -10.97
N ASP A 234 23.36 -12.26 -11.94
CA ASP A 234 24.73 -12.61 -12.26
C ASP A 234 25.66 -11.49 -11.77
N SER A 235 26.69 -11.86 -11.02
CA SER A 235 27.57 -10.91 -10.34
C SER A 235 29.03 -11.37 -10.27
N ARG A 236 29.91 -10.44 -9.92
CA ARG A 236 31.34 -10.69 -9.70
C ARG A 236 31.72 -10.33 -8.27
N LEU A 237 32.53 -11.18 -7.66
CA LEU A 237 33.15 -10.97 -6.35
C LEU A 237 34.67 -11.08 -6.51
N THR A 238 35.38 -9.99 -6.28
CA THR A 238 36.85 -9.92 -6.47
C THR A 238 37.62 -9.58 -5.21
N HIS A 239 36.92 -9.36 -4.09
CA HIS A 239 37.53 -8.91 -2.84
C HIS A 239 38.35 -10.00 -2.13
N SER A 240 37.77 -11.20 -1.98
CA SER A 240 38.40 -12.34 -1.30
C SER A 240 37.85 -13.64 -1.85
N ILE A 241 38.71 -14.66 -1.93
CA ILE A 241 38.32 -16.01 -2.35
C ILE A 241 38.12 -16.97 -1.17
N SER A 242 38.67 -16.64 0.00
CA SER A 242 38.63 -17.46 1.21
C SER A 242 37.58 -17.03 2.21
N GLU A 243 37.12 -15.78 2.13
CA GLU A 243 36.13 -15.20 3.03
C GLU A 243 35.13 -14.39 2.21
N PHE A 244 33.86 -14.75 2.30
CA PHE A 244 32.79 -14.06 1.59
C PHE A 244 31.45 -14.24 2.31
N SER A 245 30.54 -13.30 2.12
CA SER A 245 29.19 -13.38 2.67
C SER A 245 28.45 -14.58 2.11
N ALA A 246 27.78 -15.33 3.00
CA ALA A 246 26.93 -16.46 2.61
C ALA A 246 25.74 -16.03 1.73
N VAL A 247 25.29 -14.76 1.85
CA VAL A 247 24.12 -14.25 1.13
C VAL A 247 24.47 -13.23 0.04
N GLY A 248 25.44 -12.34 0.24
CA GLY A 248 25.85 -11.37 -0.79
C GLY A 248 24.92 -10.17 -1.01
N TRP A 249 23.83 -10.08 -0.25
CA TRP A 249 22.82 -9.00 -0.35
C TRP A 249 22.59 -8.35 1.01
N GLN A 250 22.17 -7.09 1.02
CA GLN A 250 21.75 -6.35 2.22
C GLN A 250 20.32 -6.72 2.63
N GLU A 251 20.07 -8.02 2.77
CA GLU A 251 18.78 -8.58 3.18
C GLU A 251 18.99 -9.88 3.96
N LYS A 252 18.05 -10.20 4.83
CA LYS A 252 18.03 -11.46 5.57
C LYS A 252 17.32 -12.54 4.75
N PHE A 253 17.84 -13.76 4.85
CA PHE A 253 17.27 -14.93 4.19
C PHE A 253 16.96 -16.01 5.23
N ASN A 254 15.80 -16.64 5.09
CA ASN A 254 15.36 -17.72 5.96
C ASN A 254 15.97 -19.06 5.54
N HIS A 255 16.34 -19.19 4.27
CA HIS A 255 17.00 -20.38 3.76
C HIS A 255 18.13 -19.97 2.80
N VAL A 256 19.33 -20.46 3.07
CA VAL A 256 20.54 -20.16 2.29
C VAL A 256 21.16 -21.46 1.83
N LYS A 257 21.39 -21.58 0.52
CA LYS A 257 22.11 -22.70 -0.07
C LYS A 257 23.18 -22.17 -1.01
N ALA A 258 24.40 -22.70 -0.91
CA ALA A 258 25.50 -22.32 -1.78
C ALA A 258 26.18 -23.55 -2.37
N PHE A 259 26.60 -23.43 -3.63
CA PHE A 259 27.43 -24.39 -4.34
C PHE A 259 28.69 -23.68 -4.80
N VAL A 260 29.84 -24.12 -4.30
CA VAL A 260 31.15 -23.62 -4.72
C VAL A 260 31.74 -24.59 -5.74
N HIS A 261 31.99 -24.10 -6.94
CA HIS A 261 32.60 -24.83 -8.04
C HIS A 261 34.08 -24.45 -8.13
N LEU A 262 34.94 -25.42 -7.88
CA LEU A 262 36.39 -25.26 -7.94
C LEU A 262 36.91 -25.73 -9.30
N PRO A 263 37.71 -24.92 -10.01
CA PRO A 263 38.35 -25.35 -11.23
C PRO A 263 39.43 -26.40 -10.94
N PRO A 264 39.87 -27.17 -11.96
CA PRO A 264 41.00 -28.07 -11.83
C PRO A 264 42.22 -27.43 -11.16
N GLY A 265 42.90 -28.18 -10.31
CA GLY A 265 44.05 -27.70 -9.53
C GLY A 265 43.70 -27.06 -8.19
N TRP A 266 42.42 -26.80 -7.92
CA TRP A 266 41.95 -26.29 -6.64
C TRP A 266 41.33 -27.38 -5.78
N HIS A 267 41.51 -27.29 -4.47
CA HIS A 267 40.88 -28.18 -3.49
C HIS A 267 40.42 -27.38 -2.28
N LEU A 268 39.24 -27.72 -1.76
CA LEU A 268 38.72 -27.13 -0.53
C LEU A 268 39.49 -27.71 0.67
N LEU A 269 40.25 -26.87 1.37
CA LEU A 269 40.99 -27.27 2.56
C LEU A 269 40.05 -27.49 3.75
N ALA A 270 39.25 -26.46 4.06
CA ALA A 270 38.23 -26.45 5.10
C ALA A 270 37.17 -25.38 4.78
N VAL A 271 36.04 -25.46 5.47
CA VAL A 271 35.01 -24.42 5.49
C VAL A 271 34.53 -24.24 6.93
N SER A 272 34.13 -23.02 7.26
CA SER A 272 33.49 -22.67 8.54
C SER A 272 32.26 -21.81 8.29
N GLY A 273 31.35 -21.75 9.26
CA GLY A 273 30.12 -20.94 9.15
C GLY A 273 29.03 -21.58 8.29
N VAL A 274 29.05 -22.90 8.15
CA VAL A 274 28.02 -23.69 7.44
C VAL A 274 27.41 -24.73 8.39
N ASP A 275 26.13 -25.04 8.16
CA ASP A 275 25.40 -26.03 8.98
C ASP A 275 25.64 -27.48 8.52
N ASN A 276 26.38 -27.69 7.42
CA ASN A 276 26.72 -29.00 6.88
C ASN A 276 28.22 -29.27 6.96
N VAL A 277 28.62 -30.52 6.70
CA VAL A 277 30.03 -30.92 6.57
C VAL A 277 30.28 -31.22 5.09
N PRO A 278 30.76 -30.25 4.28
CA PRO A 278 31.10 -30.55 2.90
C PRO A 278 32.38 -31.37 2.82
N ASN A 279 32.58 -32.02 1.68
CA ASN A 279 33.83 -32.72 1.38
C ASN A 279 34.97 -31.69 1.28
N SER A 280 35.79 -31.63 2.33
CA SER A 280 37.01 -30.85 2.39
C SER A 280 38.19 -31.78 2.72
N TRP A 281 39.42 -31.28 2.59
CA TRP A 281 40.60 -32.08 2.89
C TRP A 281 40.68 -32.46 4.38
N ILE A 282 40.23 -31.57 5.28
CA ILE A 282 40.29 -31.78 6.74
C ILE A 282 39.09 -32.61 7.26
N SER A 283 37.96 -32.60 6.56
CA SER A 283 36.76 -33.36 6.92
C SER A 283 36.63 -34.74 6.25
N ARG A 284 37.69 -35.18 5.53
CA ARG A 284 37.77 -36.51 4.94
C ARG A 284 38.27 -37.54 5.95
#